data_AF-A0ABD5ZMP7-F1
#
_entry.id   AF-A0ABD5ZMP7-F1
#
_cell.length_a   1.000
_cell.length_b   1.000
_cell.length_c   1.000
_cell.angle_alpha   90.00
_cell.angle_beta   90.00
_cell.angle_gamma   90.00
#
_symmetry.space_group_name_H-M   'P 1'
#
loop_
_entity.id
_entity.type
_entity.pdbx_description
1 polymer ?
#
loop_
_entity_poly.entity_id
_entity_poly.type
_entity_poly.pdbx_seq_one_letter_code
_entity_poly.pdbx_strand_id
1 'polypeptide(L)'
;MQQDSKPQLYSLSRRKMLAGLGAVGLASAGAGLGTSALFSDEESFTNNTLTAGTLDMSVTATLVAADPYWSGQVDIGSGVTADGNYTVFDSQGNEIEVPTFSFTANDIKPGDWGIICFEIEVEDNPGYVQVRTESFAEAGGANPEPEQDAEGDMDNDADLGQYLLTTVWQNYDEQVGGKAGLQTLDPVFNNASDILGINYAEPVDLDGVVDADTHYTNAREANTILENGYIIKDDAGDNLSLNSYEFCLLFEVPRDVGNVIQGDSLGFDLVFETEQARHNDDPFNASA
;
A
#
# COMPACT_ATOMS: atom_id res chain seq x y z
N MET A 1 -20.68 -68.84 -64.23
CA MET A 1 -20.14 -67.90 -65.23
C MET A 1 -19.69 -66.65 -64.49
N GLN A 2 -18.50 -66.13 -64.80
CA GLN A 2 -18.07 -64.82 -64.30
C GLN A 2 -18.82 -63.72 -65.07
N GLN A 3 -19.17 -62.63 -64.40
CA GLN A 3 -19.37 -61.35 -65.07
C GLN A 3 -18.85 -60.23 -64.17
N ASP A 4 -17.75 -59.63 -64.61
CA ASP A 4 -17.20 -58.39 -64.07
C ASP A 4 -18.27 -57.29 -64.01
N SER A 5 -18.30 -56.55 -62.91
CA SER A 5 -18.91 -55.22 -62.86
C SER A 5 -17.90 -54.24 -62.32
N LYS A 6 -17.19 -53.58 -63.23
CA LYS A 6 -16.27 -52.47 -62.92
C LYS A 6 -17.09 -51.32 -62.30
N PRO A 7 -16.79 -50.88 -61.07
CA PRO A 7 -17.50 -49.74 -60.49
C PRO A 7 -17.13 -48.46 -61.25
N GLN A 8 -18.13 -47.62 -61.55
CA GLN A 8 -17.88 -46.29 -62.10
C GLN A 8 -17.30 -45.37 -61.02
N LEU A 9 -16.25 -44.63 -61.36
CA LEU A 9 -15.70 -43.59 -60.50
C LEU A 9 -16.62 -42.37 -60.48
N TYR A 10 -17.45 -42.25 -59.46
CA TYR A 10 -18.19 -41.02 -59.19
C TYR A 10 -17.21 -39.89 -58.80
N SER A 11 -17.12 -38.87 -59.64
CA SER A 11 -16.35 -37.66 -59.34
C SER A 11 -17.11 -36.77 -58.34
N LEU A 12 -16.77 -36.91 -57.06
CA LEU A 12 -17.27 -36.01 -56.02
C LEU A 12 -16.61 -34.63 -56.15
N SER A 13 -17.41 -33.63 -56.51
CA SER A 13 -17.00 -32.22 -56.43
C SER A 13 -16.57 -31.88 -55.00
N ARG A 14 -15.53 -31.05 -54.86
CA ARG A 14 -14.95 -30.63 -53.57
C ARG A 14 -16.01 -30.10 -52.58
N ARG A 15 -17.10 -29.52 -53.08
CA ARG A 15 -18.24 -29.03 -52.27
C ARG A 15 -19.06 -30.15 -51.59
N LYS A 16 -19.06 -31.37 -52.13
CA LYS A 16 -19.64 -32.57 -51.47
C LYS A 16 -18.67 -33.25 -50.51
N MET A 17 -17.36 -33.00 -50.64
CA MET A 17 -16.34 -33.50 -49.72
C MET A 17 -16.39 -32.75 -48.38
N LEU A 18 -16.48 -31.40 -48.41
CA LEU A 18 -16.56 -30.60 -47.18
C LEU A 18 -17.81 -30.91 -46.32
N ALA A 19 -18.94 -31.24 -46.95
CA ALA A 19 -20.18 -31.57 -46.21
C ALA A 19 -20.13 -32.93 -45.47
N GLY A 20 -19.13 -33.77 -45.74
CA GLY A 20 -19.02 -35.12 -45.14
C GLY A 20 -18.15 -35.20 -43.88
N LEU A 21 -17.37 -34.17 -43.56
CA LEU A 21 -16.40 -34.20 -42.45
C LEU A 21 -17.01 -33.89 -41.06
N GLY A 22 -18.24 -33.38 -41.00
CA GLY A 22 -18.85 -32.91 -39.75
C GLY A 22 -19.80 -33.87 -39.03
N ALA A 23 -19.92 -35.14 -39.44
CA ALA A 23 -21.06 -35.98 -39.06
C ALA A 23 -20.74 -37.34 -38.39
N VAL A 24 -19.50 -37.84 -38.43
CA VAL A 24 -19.10 -39.13 -37.84
C VAL A 24 -17.61 -39.05 -37.45
N GLY A 25 -17.14 -39.41 -36.26
CA GLY A 25 -17.82 -39.99 -35.11
C GLY A 25 -17.11 -41.25 -34.59
N LEU A 26 -16.41 -41.13 -33.46
CA LEU A 26 -16.22 -42.14 -32.41
C LEU A 26 -15.93 -43.61 -32.84
N ALA A 27 -14.66 -44.03 -32.81
CA ALA A 27 -14.29 -45.45 -32.66
C ALA A 27 -12.86 -45.64 -32.07
N SER A 28 -12.79 -45.95 -30.78
CA SER A 28 -11.57 -46.26 -30.03
C SER A 28 -11.13 -47.72 -30.15
N ALA A 29 -9.83 -48.01 -30.37
CA ALA A 29 -9.13 -49.20 -29.82
C ALA A 29 -7.60 -49.25 -30.10
N GLY A 30 -6.79 -49.05 -29.06
CA GLY A 30 -5.63 -49.90 -28.77
C GLY A 30 -4.26 -49.65 -29.43
N ALA A 31 -3.40 -48.84 -28.75
CA ALA A 31 -2.06 -49.19 -28.26
C ALA A 31 -1.04 -48.01 -28.33
N GLY A 32 -0.66 -47.43 -27.18
CA GLY A 32 0.39 -46.40 -27.10
C GLY A 32 0.29 -45.50 -25.86
N LEU A 33 0.84 -45.99 -24.74
CA LEU A 33 0.97 -45.37 -23.40
C LEU A 33 1.05 -43.82 -23.34
N GLY A 34 0.23 -43.19 -22.48
CA GLY A 34 0.50 -41.83 -21.94
C GLY A 34 -0.70 -40.86 -21.88
N THR A 35 -0.90 -40.29 -20.69
CA THR A 35 -1.66 -39.05 -20.35
C THR A 35 -1.58 -37.92 -21.39
N SER A 36 -2.55 -37.00 -21.56
CA SER A 36 -3.82 -36.72 -20.85
C SER A 36 -4.71 -35.79 -21.71
N ALA A 37 -5.90 -35.41 -21.20
CA ALA A 37 -6.96 -34.71 -21.95
C ALA A 37 -6.53 -33.41 -22.66
N LEU A 38 -7.08 -33.21 -23.87
CA LEU A 38 -7.06 -31.95 -24.61
C LEU A 38 -8.50 -31.62 -25.04
N PHE A 39 -9.26 -31.02 -24.13
CA PHE A 39 -10.58 -30.47 -24.45
C PHE A 39 -10.38 -29.10 -25.10
N SER A 40 -10.64 -29.05 -26.40
CA SER A 40 -10.87 -27.82 -27.14
C SER A 40 -12.36 -27.52 -27.05
N ASP A 41 -12.73 -26.58 -26.18
CA ASP A 41 -13.86 -25.70 -26.41
C ASP A 41 -13.32 -24.27 -26.34
N GLU A 42 -13.58 -23.49 -27.39
CA GLU A 42 -13.21 -22.08 -27.50
C GLU A 42 -14.50 -21.26 -27.47
N GLU A 43 -15.12 -21.19 -26.28
CA GLU A 43 -16.24 -20.29 -26.02
C GLU A 43 -15.71 -18.93 -25.57
N SER A 44 -16.21 -17.87 -26.22
CA SER A 44 -15.83 -16.49 -25.93
C SER A 44 -16.53 -16.00 -24.66
N PHE A 45 -15.79 -15.96 -23.56
CA PHE A 45 -16.24 -15.33 -22.31
C PHE A 45 -15.77 -13.87 -22.20
N THR A 46 -16.28 -13.00 -23.07
CA THR A 46 -16.26 -11.56 -22.78
C THR A 46 -17.10 -11.32 -21.52
N ASN A 47 -16.49 -10.74 -20.49
CA ASN A 47 -17.03 -10.57 -19.13
C ASN A 47 -17.14 -11.86 -18.30
N ASN A 48 -16.12 -12.72 -18.35
CA ASN A 48 -15.73 -13.41 -17.12
C ASN A 48 -14.63 -12.56 -16.44
N THR A 49 -15.01 -11.70 -15.50
CA THR A 49 -14.08 -11.16 -14.51
C THR A 49 -13.64 -12.33 -13.64
N LEU A 50 -12.59 -13.02 -14.10
CA LEU A 50 -11.71 -13.73 -13.19
C LEU A 50 -11.06 -12.65 -12.33
N THR A 51 -11.63 -12.43 -11.15
CA THR A 51 -10.94 -11.73 -10.07
C THR A 51 -9.57 -12.39 -9.94
N ALA A 52 -8.52 -11.66 -10.33
CA ALA A 52 -7.16 -12.07 -10.01
C ALA A 52 -7.14 -12.27 -8.49
N GLY A 53 -6.67 -13.44 -8.05
CA GLY A 53 -6.77 -13.82 -6.64
C GLY A 53 -6.16 -12.74 -5.77
N THR A 54 -6.82 -12.42 -4.65
CA THR A 54 -6.17 -11.74 -3.53
C THR A 54 -4.87 -12.48 -3.25
N LEU A 55 -3.76 -11.78 -3.42
CA LEU A 55 -2.45 -12.26 -3.06
C LEU A 55 -2.36 -12.11 -1.55
N ASP A 56 -2.13 -13.21 -0.83
CA ASP A 56 -2.14 -13.19 0.64
C ASP A 56 -1.00 -12.25 1.10
N MET A 57 -1.33 -11.24 1.91
CA MET A 57 -0.41 -10.16 2.30
C MET A 57 -0.57 -9.83 3.78
N SER A 58 0.52 -9.95 4.54
CA SER A 58 0.60 -9.51 5.93
C SER A 58 1.20 -8.10 6.01
N VAL A 59 0.78 -7.34 7.03
CA VAL A 59 1.40 -6.06 7.40
C VAL A 59 1.52 -6.03 8.92
N THR A 60 2.75 -5.88 9.42
CA THR A 60 3.05 -5.77 10.86
C THR A 60 3.49 -4.35 11.17
N ALA A 61 2.79 -3.66 12.06
CA ALA A 61 3.14 -2.32 12.53
C ALA A 61 3.79 -2.37 13.93
N THR A 62 4.97 -1.78 14.09
CA THR A 62 5.74 -1.79 15.34
C THR A 62 6.16 -0.37 15.73
N LEU A 63 5.80 0.07 16.95
CA LEU A 63 6.30 1.32 17.53
C LEU A 63 7.76 1.12 18.00
N VAL A 64 8.74 1.49 17.17
CA VAL A 64 10.16 1.24 17.45
C VAL A 64 10.81 2.27 18.37
N ALA A 65 10.30 3.50 18.39
CA ALA A 65 10.71 4.55 19.32
C ALA A 65 9.67 5.67 19.40
N ALA A 66 9.57 6.32 20.56
CA ALA A 66 8.76 7.52 20.75
C ALA A 66 9.30 8.37 21.90
N ASP A 67 8.80 9.60 22.00
CA ASP A 67 8.84 10.35 23.25
C ASP A 67 8.09 9.59 24.37
N PRO A 68 8.59 9.61 25.64
CA PRO A 68 7.94 8.94 26.76
C PRO A 68 6.51 9.41 27.10
N TYR A 69 6.10 10.64 26.78
CA TYR A 69 4.73 11.11 26.99
C TYR A 69 3.81 10.52 25.91
N TRP A 70 4.22 10.63 24.65
CA TRP A 70 3.49 10.19 23.46
C TRP A 70 3.23 8.68 23.42
N SER A 71 4.21 7.87 23.88
CA SER A 71 4.10 6.40 23.95
C SER A 71 2.92 5.85 24.78
N GLY A 72 2.25 6.70 25.57
CA GLY A 72 1.05 6.37 26.32
C GLY A 72 -0.20 7.18 25.95
N GLN A 73 -0.14 8.01 24.90
CA GLN A 73 -1.29 8.79 24.37
C GLN A 73 -1.76 8.31 22.99
N VAL A 74 -0.88 7.70 22.18
CA VAL A 74 -1.26 7.14 20.88
C VAL A 74 -1.96 5.79 21.06
N ASP A 75 -3.22 5.75 20.68
CA ASP A 75 -3.96 4.50 20.49
C ASP A 75 -3.73 4.02 19.05
N ILE A 76 -2.93 2.97 18.87
CA ILE A 76 -2.76 2.30 17.58
C ILE A 76 -3.98 1.38 17.38
N GLY A 77 -5.07 1.97 16.87
CA GLY A 77 -6.38 1.34 16.66
C GLY A 77 -6.45 0.44 15.41
N SER A 78 -7.65 -0.11 15.11
CA SER A 78 -7.80 -1.42 14.44
C SER A 78 -8.92 -1.58 13.35
N GLY A 79 -8.60 -1.86 12.05
CA GLY A 79 -9.41 -2.67 11.07
C GLY A 79 -9.73 -2.09 9.65
N VAL A 80 -9.55 -2.74 8.46
CA VAL A 80 -9.42 -4.16 8.01
C VAL A 80 -8.57 -4.40 6.69
N THR A 81 -7.69 -5.43 6.56
CA THR A 81 -7.01 -5.91 5.30
C THR A 81 -7.90 -6.87 4.48
N ALA A 82 -7.57 -7.10 3.20
CA ALA A 82 -8.41 -7.85 2.26
C ALA A 82 -8.59 -9.36 2.58
N ASP A 83 -7.71 -9.95 3.39
CA ASP A 83 -7.63 -11.38 3.71
C ASP A 83 -7.77 -11.71 5.22
N GLY A 84 -7.41 -10.78 6.10
CA GLY A 84 -7.74 -10.81 7.53
C GLY A 84 -6.72 -11.47 8.46
N ASN A 85 -5.45 -11.52 8.09
CA ASN A 85 -4.36 -11.88 9.02
C ASN A 85 -3.56 -10.64 9.44
N TYR A 86 -3.52 -10.37 10.75
CA TYR A 86 -2.77 -9.24 11.29
C TYR A 86 -2.38 -9.48 12.76
N THR A 87 -1.14 -9.11 13.12
CA THR A 87 -0.66 -9.10 14.51
C THR A 87 0.02 -7.77 14.82
N VAL A 88 -0.64 -6.90 15.57
CA VAL A 88 0.05 -5.80 16.28
C VAL A 88 0.59 -6.33 17.60
N PHE A 89 1.68 -5.74 18.06
CA PHE A 89 2.17 -5.94 19.41
C PHE A 89 2.06 -4.62 20.19
N ASP A 90 1.48 -4.66 21.38
CA ASP A 90 1.55 -3.50 22.28
C ASP A 90 3.00 -3.24 22.73
N SER A 91 3.22 -2.11 23.43
CA SER A 91 4.51 -1.78 24.02
C SER A 91 4.95 -2.70 25.18
N GLN A 92 4.25 -3.81 25.40
CA GLN A 92 4.61 -4.91 26.31
C GLN A 92 4.82 -6.26 25.56
N GLY A 93 4.65 -6.29 24.23
CA GLY A 93 4.81 -7.48 23.39
C GLY A 93 3.59 -8.42 23.35
N ASN A 94 2.39 -7.96 23.71
CA ASN A 94 1.17 -8.76 23.60
C ASN A 94 0.55 -8.64 22.20
N GLU A 95 0.21 -9.77 21.61
CA GLU A 95 -0.47 -9.89 20.31
C GLU A 95 -1.89 -9.32 20.35
N ILE A 96 -2.23 -8.46 19.37
CA ILE A 96 -3.55 -7.89 19.15
C ILE A 96 -3.96 -8.11 17.69
N GLU A 97 -5.13 -8.75 17.50
CA GLU A 97 -5.77 -9.04 16.20
C GLU A 97 -6.49 -7.78 15.68
N VAL A 98 -5.90 -7.07 14.70
CA VAL A 98 -6.13 -5.62 14.47
C VAL A 98 -6.09 -5.26 12.97
N PRO A 99 -7.17 -5.37 12.18
CA PRO A 99 -6.93 -5.58 10.75
C PRO A 99 -6.55 -4.34 9.87
N THR A 100 -6.42 -3.09 10.35
CA THR A 100 -5.70 -1.95 9.69
C THR A 100 -4.96 -1.17 10.77
N PHE A 101 -4.01 -0.33 10.33
CA PHE A 101 -3.49 0.76 11.14
C PHE A 101 -4.40 2.01 11.06
N SER A 102 -5.08 2.35 12.16
CA SER A 102 -5.69 3.69 12.35
C SER A 102 -4.81 4.53 13.27
N PHE A 103 -4.41 5.72 12.84
CA PHE A 103 -3.76 6.71 13.69
C PHE A 103 -4.78 7.69 14.23
N THR A 104 -4.73 7.99 15.53
CA THR A 104 -5.46 9.13 16.10
C THR A 104 -4.62 9.85 17.15
N ALA A 105 -4.30 11.09 16.84
CA ALA A 105 -3.63 12.05 17.69
C ALA A 105 -4.67 12.86 18.47
N ASN A 106 -4.74 12.67 19.79
CA ASN A 106 -5.46 13.53 20.72
C ASN A 106 -4.48 13.93 21.82
N ASP A 107 -4.39 15.22 22.17
CA ASP A 107 -3.44 15.76 23.17
C ASP A 107 -1.95 15.78 22.76
N ILE A 108 -1.64 15.94 21.47
CA ILE A 108 -0.26 16.17 21.01
C ILE A 108 0.31 17.45 21.62
N LYS A 109 1.61 17.44 21.95
CA LYS A 109 2.35 18.62 22.45
C LYS A 109 3.55 18.98 21.56
N PRO A 110 3.97 20.25 21.53
CA PRO A 110 5.19 20.66 20.85
C PRO A 110 6.41 19.88 21.34
N GLY A 111 7.08 19.18 20.43
CA GLY A 111 8.23 18.33 20.72
C GLY A 111 7.92 16.86 21.00
N ASP A 112 6.66 16.45 20.92
CA ASP A 112 6.25 15.04 20.85
C ASP A 112 6.65 14.44 19.49
N TRP A 113 6.96 13.15 19.49
CA TRP A 113 7.30 12.40 18.29
C TRP A 113 7.18 10.90 18.51
N GLY A 114 7.06 10.15 17.42
CA GLY A 114 7.23 8.70 17.42
C GLY A 114 7.41 8.10 16.03
N ILE A 115 7.93 6.88 16.02
CA ILE A 115 8.38 6.16 14.84
C ILE A 115 7.70 4.80 14.84
N ILE A 116 6.95 4.52 13.78
CA ILE A 116 6.24 3.26 13.58
C ILE A 116 6.78 2.62 12.31
N CYS A 117 7.42 1.47 12.43
CA CYS A 117 7.91 0.71 11.29
C CYS A 117 6.88 -0.35 10.86
N PHE A 118 6.70 -0.47 9.56
CA PHE A 118 5.77 -1.37 8.89
C PHE A 118 6.58 -2.39 8.10
N GLU A 119 6.45 -3.66 8.47
CA GLU A 119 6.94 -4.80 7.69
C GLU A 119 5.76 -5.36 6.88
N ILE A 120 5.86 -5.31 5.55
CA ILE A 120 4.90 -5.90 4.62
C ILE A 120 5.50 -7.21 4.11
N GLU A 121 4.75 -8.31 4.17
CA GLU A 121 5.09 -9.55 3.47
C GLU A 121 4.00 -9.91 2.46
N VAL A 122 4.39 -10.37 1.28
CA VAL A 122 3.52 -10.78 0.18
C VAL A 122 3.83 -12.25 -0.12
N GLU A 123 2.88 -13.14 0.19
CA GLU A 123 3.08 -14.59 0.08
C GLU A 123 3.02 -15.09 -1.37
N ASP A 124 3.59 -16.29 -1.59
CA ASP A 124 3.62 -17.07 -2.84
C ASP A 124 4.28 -16.43 -4.09
N ASN A 125 3.98 -15.18 -4.44
CA ASN A 125 4.47 -14.51 -5.64
C ASN A 125 4.70 -13.00 -5.41
N PRO A 126 5.69 -12.37 -6.07
CA PRO A 126 5.87 -10.93 -6.01
C PRO A 126 4.63 -10.13 -6.43
N GLY A 127 4.23 -9.18 -5.59
CA GLY A 127 3.16 -8.22 -5.85
C GLY A 127 3.69 -6.80 -6.02
N TYR A 128 2.88 -5.94 -6.60
CA TYR A 128 2.97 -4.49 -6.39
C TYR A 128 2.11 -4.15 -5.17
N VAL A 129 2.58 -3.24 -4.33
CA VAL A 129 1.83 -2.77 -3.15
C VAL A 129 1.55 -1.28 -3.29
N GLN A 130 0.31 -0.89 -2.99
CA GLN A 130 -0.16 0.47 -2.88
C GLN A 130 -0.50 0.79 -1.42
N VAL A 131 -0.11 1.98 -0.97
CA VAL A 131 -0.49 2.54 0.34
C VAL A 131 -1.39 3.75 0.10
N ARG A 132 -2.56 3.80 0.75
CA ARG A 132 -3.51 4.92 0.67
C ARG A 132 -3.86 5.44 2.06
N THR A 133 -4.00 6.76 2.20
CA THR A 133 -4.66 7.36 3.37
C THR A 133 -6.18 7.40 3.17
N GLU A 134 -6.92 6.94 4.17
CA GLU A 134 -8.37 7.10 4.24
C GLU A 134 -8.75 7.78 5.56
N SER A 135 -10.02 8.19 5.69
CA SER A 135 -10.58 8.80 6.92
C SER A 135 -9.85 10.03 7.47
N PHE A 136 -8.99 10.71 6.68
CA PHE A 136 -8.25 11.88 7.14
C PHE A 136 -9.19 12.98 7.65
N ALA A 137 -9.07 13.31 8.93
CA ALA A 137 -9.93 14.25 9.62
C ALA A 137 -9.14 15.04 10.67
N GLU A 138 -9.46 16.33 10.78
CA GLU A 138 -8.86 17.26 11.73
C GLU A 138 -9.95 18.06 12.45
N ALA A 139 -9.71 18.45 13.70
CA ALA A 139 -10.55 19.39 14.45
C ALA A 139 -9.77 20.05 15.58
N GLY A 140 -9.83 21.40 15.70
CA GLY A 140 -9.24 22.18 16.81
C GLY A 140 -9.81 21.88 18.21
N GLY A 141 -10.87 21.06 18.29
CA GLY A 141 -11.33 20.51 19.56
C GLY A 141 -11.88 21.55 20.54
N ALA A 142 -11.08 21.91 21.55
CA ALA A 142 -11.47 22.81 22.63
C ALA A 142 -10.49 23.98 22.72
N ASN A 143 -10.98 25.21 22.50
CA ASN A 143 -10.18 26.43 22.45
C ASN A 143 -10.11 27.21 23.79
N PRO A 144 -9.04 27.12 24.58
CA PRO A 144 -8.82 27.94 25.77
C PRO A 144 -8.08 29.25 25.46
N GLU A 145 -8.14 30.22 26.38
CA GLU A 145 -7.46 31.53 26.23
C GLU A 145 -5.99 31.46 25.74
N PRO A 146 -5.12 30.50 26.15
CA PRO A 146 -3.74 30.41 25.67
C PRO A 146 -3.55 30.01 24.19
N GLU A 147 -4.59 29.48 23.54
CA GLU A 147 -4.63 29.13 22.12
C GLU A 147 -5.07 30.35 21.30
N GLN A 148 -6.18 30.99 21.70
CA GLN A 148 -6.64 32.30 21.17
C GLN A 148 -5.54 33.37 21.19
N ASP A 149 -4.77 33.45 22.29
CA ASP A 149 -3.63 34.37 22.43
C ASP A 149 -2.47 34.05 21.46
N ALA A 150 -2.38 32.81 20.96
CA ALA A 150 -1.35 32.32 20.05
C ALA A 150 -1.77 32.40 18.56
N GLU A 151 -2.99 31.99 18.23
CA GLU A 151 -3.64 32.19 16.91
C GLU A 151 -3.81 33.69 16.61
N GLY A 152 -4.21 34.46 17.63
CA GLY A 152 -4.41 35.91 17.55
C GLY A 152 -5.87 36.34 17.30
N ASP A 153 -6.82 35.41 17.31
CA ASP A 153 -8.26 35.68 17.21
C ASP A 153 -9.11 34.83 18.18
N MET A 154 -10.29 34.36 17.76
CA MET A 154 -11.22 33.55 18.56
C MET A 154 -11.89 32.45 17.71
N ASP A 155 -11.45 32.29 16.46
CA ASP A 155 -11.79 31.13 15.68
C ASP A 155 -11.05 29.91 16.29
N ASN A 156 -11.43 28.70 15.90
CA ASN A 156 -10.87 27.48 16.48
C ASN A 156 -10.57 26.56 15.31
N ASP A 157 -9.56 26.98 14.56
CA ASP A 157 -9.13 26.25 13.39
C ASP A 157 -8.47 24.93 13.83
N ALA A 158 -8.36 23.99 12.90
CA ALA A 158 -7.52 22.83 13.14
C ALA A 158 -6.18 23.16 12.49
N ASP A 159 -5.10 23.10 13.25
CA ASP A 159 -3.75 23.50 12.84
C ASP A 159 -2.73 22.36 12.97
N LEU A 160 -3.04 21.33 13.77
CA LEU A 160 -2.16 20.19 14.01
C LEU A 160 -1.67 19.51 12.74
N GLY A 161 -2.49 19.34 11.69
CA GLY A 161 -2.04 18.72 10.44
C GLY A 161 -1.07 19.55 9.60
N GLN A 162 -0.94 20.86 9.87
CA GLN A 162 0.12 21.70 9.30
C GLN A 162 1.43 21.55 10.08
N TYR A 163 1.36 21.39 11.40
CA TYR A 163 2.54 21.35 12.28
C TYR A 163 3.03 19.94 12.65
N LEU A 164 2.26 18.90 12.35
CA LEU A 164 2.63 17.50 12.49
C LEU A 164 3.42 17.05 11.26
N LEU A 165 4.75 17.12 11.35
CA LEU A 165 5.64 16.59 10.32
C LEU A 165 5.47 15.07 10.27
N THR A 166 5.24 14.55 9.06
CA THR A 166 4.82 13.17 8.81
C THR A 166 5.60 12.64 7.61
N THR A 167 6.64 11.83 7.85
CA THR A 167 7.60 11.42 6.81
C THR A 167 7.86 9.92 6.80
N VAL A 168 8.00 9.35 5.59
CA VAL A 168 8.39 7.95 5.38
C VAL A 168 9.91 7.83 5.20
N TRP A 169 10.49 6.84 5.86
CA TRP A 169 11.91 6.52 5.85
C TRP A 169 12.08 5.05 5.47
N GLN A 170 13.02 4.74 4.58
CA GLN A 170 13.19 3.39 4.02
C GLN A 170 14.06 2.48 4.92
N ASN A 171 14.63 3.00 6.01
CA ASN A 171 15.46 2.23 6.94
C ASN A 171 15.51 2.84 8.35
N TYR A 172 15.68 2.01 9.38
CA TYR A 172 15.85 2.41 10.77
C TYR A 172 16.94 1.58 11.48
N ASP A 173 17.99 2.25 11.94
CA ASP A 173 19.08 1.64 12.71
C ASP A 173 18.73 1.57 14.20
N GLU A 174 18.22 0.42 14.63
CA GLU A 174 17.92 0.11 16.04
C GLU A 174 19.11 0.30 17.00
N GLN A 175 20.36 0.17 16.52
CA GLN A 175 21.55 0.31 17.35
C GLN A 175 21.87 1.78 17.66
N VAL A 176 21.42 2.70 16.81
CA VAL A 176 21.44 4.14 17.05
C VAL A 176 20.21 4.55 17.86
N GLY A 177 19.02 4.15 17.40
CA GLY A 177 17.74 4.34 18.07
C GLY A 177 17.21 5.78 18.08
N GLY A 178 15.88 5.92 18.25
CA GLY A 178 15.19 7.21 18.21
C GLY A 178 15.30 7.89 16.83
N LYS A 179 14.96 9.19 16.74
CA LYS A 179 14.97 9.90 15.45
C LYS A 179 16.30 9.78 14.68
N ALA A 180 17.44 9.77 15.38
CA ALA A 180 18.76 9.61 14.78
C ALA A 180 19.02 8.23 14.13
N GLY A 181 18.18 7.21 14.40
CA GLY A 181 18.22 5.92 13.74
C GLY A 181 17.62 5.93 12.33
N LEU A 182 16.80 6.93 11.98
CA LEU A 182 16.14 7.02 10.67
C LEU A 182 17.13 7.35 9.55
N GLN A 183 17.09 6.55 8.50
CA GLN A 183 17.98 6.59 7.35
C GLN A 183 17.19 6.47 6.06
N THR A 184 17.65 7.15 5.01
CA THR A 184 17.00 7.18 3.69
C THR A 184 15.56 7.69 3.78
N LEU A 185 15.41 9.01 3.96
CA LEU A 185 14.14 9.71 3.73
C LEU A 185 13.61 9.32 2.34
N ASP A 186 12.34 8.94 2.25
CA ASP A 186 11.72 8.66 0.97
C ASP A 186 11.57 9.98 0.17
N PRO A 187 12.04 10.04 -1.09
CA PRO A 187 11.97 11.23 -1.94
C PRO A 187 10.59 11.88 -2.00
N VAL A 188 9.51 11.10 -1.97
CA VAL A 188 8.14 11.62 -2.09
C VAL A 188 7.71 12.42 -0.85
N PHE A 189 8.35 12.16 0.29
CA PHE A 189 8.11 12.88 1.55
C PHE A 189 9.12 14.01 1.79
N ASN A 190 9.95 14.33 0.78
CA ASN A 190 10.90 15.44 0.79
C ASN A 190 10.49 16.56 -0.19
N ASN A 191 9.98 17.66 0.35
CA ASN A 191 9.58 18.84 -0.44
C ASN A 191 10.77 19.57 -1.11
N ALA A 192 12.02 19.27 -0.74
CA ALA A 192 13.21 19.98 -1.25
C ALA A 192 13.94 19.25 -2.39
N SER A 193 14.05 17.91 -2.37
CA SER A 193 14.79 17.16 -3.40
C SER A 193 14.47 15.67 -3.47
N ASP A 194 14.72 15.06 -4.64
CA ASP A 194 14.61 13.62 -4.85
C ASP A 194 15.87 12.84 -4.38
N ILE A 195 16.66 13.37 -3.43
CA ILE A 195 17.95 12.78 -3.04
C ILE A 195 17.75 11.61 -2.07
N LEU A 196 18.18 10.42 -2.48
CA LEU A 196 18.23 9.22 -1.65
C LEU A 196 19.40 9.25 -0.65
N GLY A 197 19.24 8.53 0.46
CA GLY A 197 20.27 8.37 1.49
C GLY A 197 20.43 9.58 2.42
N ILE A 198 19.45 10.48 2.45
CA ILE A 198 19.32 11.50 3.49
C ILE A 198 19.03 10.78 4.81
N ASN A 199 19.84 11.08 5.84
CA ASN A 199 19.61 10.62 7.21
C ASN A 199 18.88 11.72 7.99
N TYR A 200 18.19 11.34 9.05
CA TYR A 200 17.46 12.29 9.87
C TYR A 200 18.35 13.40 10.48
N ALA A 201 17.85 14.63 10.40
CA ALA A 201 18.30 15.78 11.16
C ALA A 201 17.08 16.60 11.66
N GLU A 202 17.25 17.37 12.74
CA GLU A 202 16.15 18.20 13.27
C GLU A 202 15.80 19.33 12.29
N PRO A 203 14.50 19.63 12.08
CA PRO A 203 14.08 20.81 11.30
C PRO A 203 14.50 22.11 11.99
N VAL A 204 14.77 23.13 11.18
CA VAL A 204 15.18 24.48 11.61
C VAL A 204 14.01 25.48 11.66
N ASP A 205 12.83 25.10 11.17
CA ASP A 205 11.58 25.85 11.27
C ASP A 205 10.36 24.94 11.54
N LEU A 206 9.17 25.55 11.55
CA LEU A 206 7.91 24.88 11.86
C LEU A 206 7.33 24.11 10.67
N ASP A 207 7.68 24.50 9.44
CA ASP A 207 7.13 23.92 8.21
C ASP A 207 7.95 22.69 7.75
N GLY A 208 9.00 22.32 8.49
CA GLY A 208 9.78 21.09 8.28
C GLY A 208 11.07 21.27 7.47
N VAL A 209 11.51 22.50 7.19
CA VAL A 209 12.78 22.72 6.49
C VAL A 209 13.94 22.31 7.39
N VAL A 210 14.88 21.53 6.85
CA VAL A 210 16.10 21.11 7.55
C VAL A 210 17.32 21.81 6.95
N ASP A 211 17.48 21.72 5.62
CA ASP A 211 18.56 22.37 4.87
C ASP A 211 18.16 22.68 3.41
N ALA A 212 19.14 22.77 2.50
CA ALA A 212 18.89 23.08 1.10
C ALA A 212 18.41 21.89 0.27
N ASP A 213 18.62 20.67 0.75
CA ASP A 213 18.31 19.40 0.08
C ASP A 213 17.18 18.64 0.80
N THR A 214 16.84 19.04 2.04
CA THR A 214 15.90 18.36 2.93
C THR A 214 14.82 19.30 3.49
N HIS A 215 13.56 19.00 3.19
CA HIS A 215 12.36 19.64 3.76
C HIS A 215 11.29 18.57 3.95
N TYR A 216 10.98 18.24 5.21
CA TYR A 216 9.97 17.25 5.57
C TYR A 216 8.56 17.70 5.20
N THR A 217 7.72 16.74 4.85
CA THR A 217 6.28 16.95 4.62
C THR A 217 5.50 17.01 5.93
N ASN A 218 4.43 17.82 5.96
CA ASN A 218 3.44 17.80 7.05
C ASN A 218 2.31 16.77 6.78
N ALA A 219 1.46 16.52 7.76
CA ALA A 219 0.40 15.52 7.66
C ALA A 219 -0.61 15.80 6.54
N ARG A 220 -0.89 17.07 6.23
CA ARG A 220 -1.76 17.47 5.10
C ARG A 220 -1.12 17.16 3.74
N GLU A 221 0.17 17.43 3.61
CA GLU A 221 0.96 17.09 2.41
C GLU A 221 1.11 15.58 2.24
N ALA A 222 1.44 14.87 3.32
CA ALA A 222 1.48 13.40 3.37
C ALA A 222 0.13 12.78 2.97
N ASN A 223 -1.00 13.32 3.45
CA ASN A 223 -2.30 12.89 2.97
C ASN A 223 -2.51 13.21 1.49
N THR A 224 -2.12 14.39 1.02
CA THR A 224 -2.26 14.77 -0.42
C THR A 224 -1.47 13.83 -1.34
N ILE A 225 -0.33 13.30 -0.87
CA ILE A 225 0.47 12.27 -1.55
C ILE A 225 -0.27 10.93 -1.58
N LEU A 226 -0.83 10.51 -0.45
CA LEU A 226 -1.34 9.15 -0.23
C LEU A 226 -2.83 8.96 -0.54
N GLU A 227 -3.67 10.01 -0.55
CA GLU A 227 -5.14 9.90 -0.65
C GLU A 227 -5.63 9.23 -1.95
N ASN A 228 -4.84 9.31 -3.02
CA ASN A 228 -5.13 8.71 -4.32
C ASN A 228 -4.43 7.34 -4.51
N GLY A 229 -3.72 6.85 -3.49
CA GLY A 229 -2.94 5.63 -3.52
C GLY A 229 -1.53 5.81 -4.11
N TYR A 230 -0.51 5.58 -3.28
CA TYR A 230 0.89 5.59 -3.68
C TYR A 230 1.43 4.16 -3.87
N ILE A 231 1.87 3.82 -5.08
CA ILE A 231 2.51 2.53 -5.38
C ILE A 231 3.97 2.60 -4.94
N ILE A 232 4.43 1.61 -4.18
CA ILE A 232 5.83 1.51 -3.72
C ILE A 232 6.76 1.38 -4.93
N LYS A 233 7.88 2.10 -4.88
CA LYS A 233 8.86 2.23 -5.97
C LYS A 233 10.26 1.89 -5.51
N ASP A 234 11.13 1.64 -6.48
CA ASP A 234 12.56 1.50 -6.26
C ASP A 234 13.30 2.85 -6.33
N ASP A 235 14.61 2.82 -6.05
CA ASP A 235 15.52 3.97 -6.12
C ASP A 235 15.59 4.65 -7.51
N ALA A 236 15.09 4.00 -8.58
CA ALA A 236 15.01 4.58 -9.92
C ALA A 236 13.65 5.25 -10.19
N GLY A 237 12.68 5.11 -9.29
CA GLY A 237 11.31 5.58 -9.42
C GLY A 237 10.39 4.63 -10.20
N ASP A 238 10.86 3.43 -10.52
CA ASP A 238 10.07 2.38 -11.17
C ASP A 238 9.23 1.62 -10.13
N ASN A 239 8.03 1.17 -10.51
CA ASN A 239 7.15 0.43 -9.59
C ASN A 239 7.84 -0.85 -9.09
N LEU A 240 7.94 -1.01 -7.77
CA LEU A 240 8.67 -2.11 -7.16
C LEU A 240 7.76 -3.33 -6.99
N SER A 241 8.14 -4.44 -7.61
CA SER A 241 7.54 -5.74 -7.32
C SER A 241 8.33 -6.44 -6.21
N LEU A 242 7.63 -6.81 -5.13
CA LEU A 242 8.23 -7.21 -3.86
C LEU A 242 7.52 -8.41 -3.22
N ASN A 243 8.29 -9.21 -2.47
CA ASN A 243 7.76 -10.26 -1.57
C ASN A 243 7.82 -9.82 -0.09
N SER A 244 8.66 -8.84 0.22
CA SER A 244 8.82 -8.25 1.53
C SER A 244 9.37 -6.84 1.36
N TYR A 245 8.89 -5.89 2.17
CA TYR A 245 9.33 -4.50 2.19
C TYR A 245 9.12 -3.91 3.58
N GLU A 246 10.08 -3.11 4.05
CA GLU A 246 10.02 -2.44 5.34
C GLU A 246 10.19 -0.93 5.15
N PHE A 247 9.41 -0.13 5.87
CA PHE A 247 9.59 1.31 5.99
C PHE A 247 9.15 1.81 7.36
N CYS A 248 9.59 3.00 7.75
CA CYS A 248 9.23 3.63 9.01
C CYS A 248 8.59 5.00 8.80
N LEU A 249 7.45 5.21 9.45
CA LEU A 249 6.72 6.47 9.48
C LEU A 249 7.13 7.24 10.74
N LEU A 250 7.75 8.41 10.56
CA LEU A 250 8.02 9.38 11.61
C LEU A 250 6.87 10.38 11.70
N PHE A 251 6.35 10.54 12.90
CA PHE A 251 5.56 11.69 13.33
C PHE A 251 6.39 12.56 14.26
N GLU A 252 6.45 13.86 14.02
CA GLU A 252 7.00 14.81 15.00
C GLU A 252 6.34 16.18 14.94
N VAL A 253 6.27 16.86 16.08
CA VAL A 253 5.85 18.27 16.15
C VAL A 253 7.06 19.12 16.57
N PRO A 254 7.44 20.15 15.79
CA PRO A 254 8.52 21.06 16.18
C PRO A 254 8.26 21.73 17.54
N ARG A 255 9.31 21.91 18.34
CA ARG A 255 9.19 22.40 19.74
C ARG A 255 8.65 23.82 19.85
N ASP A 256 8.83 24.61 18.80
CA ASP A 256 8.52 26.04 18.77
C ASP A 256 7.09 26.35 18.25
N VAL A 257 6.28 25.32 17.93
CA VAL A 257 4.86 25.47 17.53
C VAL A 257 4.03 26.17 18.61
N GLY A 258 4.29 25.88 19.89
CA GLY A 258 3.60 26.53 21.01
C GLY A 258 2.15 26.06 21.18
N ASN A 259 1.24 26.99 21.49
CA ASN A 259 -0.13 26.69 21.87
C ASN A 259 -1.15 26.70 20.71
N VAL A 260 -0.72 26.85 19.45
CA VAL A 260 -1.64 26.87 18.28
C VAL A 260 -2.19 25.50 17.88
N ILE A 261 -1.93 24.46 18.69
CA ILE A 261 -2.40 23.07 18.50
C ILE A 261 -2.97 22.50 19.80
N GLN A 262 -3.40 23.37 20.72
CA GLN A 262 -3.64 23.10 22.15
C GLN A 262 -5.09 22.68 22.49
N GLY A 263 -5.77 22.06 21.54
CA GLY A 263 -7.06 21.40 21.67
C GLY A 263 -7.31 20.41 20.54
N ASP A 264 -6.52 20.54 19.49
CA ASP A 264 -6.50 19.78 18.26
C ASP A 264 -6.49 18.26 18.40
N SER A 265 -7.10 17.69 17.37
CA SER A 265 -7.08 16.27 17.05
C SER A 265 -6.89 16.07 15.56
N LEU A 266 -6.15 15.02 15.20
CA LEU A 266 -5.94 14.58 13.82
C LEU A 266 -6.03 13.06 13.79
N GLY A 267 -6.72 12.50 12.80
CA GLY A 267 -6.79 11.05 12.61
C GLY A 267 -6.85 10.68 11.13
N PHE A 268 -6.34 9.49 10.81
CA PHE A 268 -6.40 8.89 9.47
C PHE A 268 -6.16 7.38 9.56
N ASP A 269 -6.59 6.66 8.53
CA ASP A 269 -6.35 5.23 8.35
C ASP A 269 -5.28 5.03 7.26
N LEU A 270 -4.40 4.04 7.43
CA LEU A 270 -3.53 3.54 6.34
C LEU A 270 -4.08 2.23 5.79
N VAL A 271 -4.38 2.24 4.50
CA VAL A 271 -4.88 1.10 3.74
C VAL A 271 -3.76 0.58 2.85
N PHE A 272 -3.50 -0.73 2.94
CA PHE A 272 -2.51 -1.43 2.11
C PHE A 272 -3.25 -2.34 1.13
N GLU A 273 -2.98 -2.16 -0.16
CA GLU A 273 -3.58 -2.94 -1.25
C GLU A 273 -2.46 -3.61 -2.07
N THR A 274 -2.69 -4.84 -2.55
CA THR A 274 -1.70 -5.58 -3.36
C THR A 274 -2.30 -6.10 -4.65
N GLU A 275 -1.52 -6.03 -5.73
CA GLU A 275 -1.84 -6.65 -7.00
C GLU A 275 -0.66 -7.52 -7.47
N GLN A 276 -0.96 -8.74 -7.93
CA GLN A 276 0.07 -9.63 -8.48
C GLN A 276 0.78 -8.98 -9.68
N ALA A 277 2.12 -8.91 -9.65
CA ALA A 277 2.91 -8.28 -10.71
C ALA A 277 2.95 -9.08 -12.02
N ARG A 278 2.55 -10.35 -11.98
CA ARG A 278 2.66 -11.28 -13.11
C ARG A 278 1.67 -10.93 -14.22
N HIS A 279 2.19 -10.45 -15.35
CA HIS A 279 1.42 -9.95 -16.50
C HIS A 279 0.62 -8.66 -16.20
N ASN A 280 1.06 -7.88 -15.21
CA ASN A 280 0.47 -6.61 -14.83
C ASN A 280 1.51 -5.49 -15.00
N ASP A 281 1.60 -4.93 -16.21
CA ASP A 281 2.53 -3.84 -16.51
C ASP A 281 1.99 -2.45 -16.05
N ASP A 282 0.75 -2.40 -15.52
CA ASP A 282 0.03 -1.17 -15.15
C ASP A 282 -0.89 -1.42 -13.91
N PRO A 283 -0.30 -1.69 -12.73
CA PRO A 283 -1.03 -2.11 -11.54
C PRO A 283 -1.91 -0.99 -10.95
N PHE A 284 -3.01 -1.41 -10.31
CA PHE A 284 -4.06 -0.55 -9.72
C PHE A 284 -4.80 0.35 -10.72
N ASN A 285 -4.47 0.27 -12.02
CA ASN A 285 -5.13 1.00 -13.09
C ASN A 285 -6.37 0.25 -13.62
N ALA A 286 -7.38 0.10 -12.75
CA ALA A 286 -8.67 -0.52 -13.05
C ALA A 286 -9.54 0.35 -13.99
N SER A 287 -9.09 0.52 -15.24
CA SER A 287 -9.90 1.09 -16.32
C SER A 287 -10.77 0.01 -16.98
N ALA A 288 -12.02 -0.10 -16.50
CA ALA A 288 -13.08 -0.93 -17.07
C ALA A 288 -14.39 -0.15 -17.23
#